data_AF-A0A933CVU8-F1
#
_entry.id   AF-A0A933CVU8-F1
#
_cell.length_a   1.000
_cell.length_b   1.000
_cell.length_c   1.000
_cell.angle_alpha   90.00
_cell.angle_beta   90.00
_cell.angle_gamma   90.00
#
_symmetry.space_group_name_H-M   'P 1'
#
loop_
_entity.id
_entity.type
_entity.pdbx_description
1 polymer ?
#
loop_
_entity_poly.entity_id
_entity_poly.type
_entity_poly.pdbx_seq_one_letter_code
_entity_poly.pdbx_strand_id
1 'polypeptide(L)'
;MVLILNQDDIVNLISMKEAIEAAEDAYRQCGHYPYLEAPENRVYTPGPEKRAWLCANPGATLQAVGSYSQCAPRTSATVENPSVRRWAPTPPPTWVVYSAETAKILAVIFGQPMAQVKEGSRPVALGTAAASSAVGIKHLARQNATRLGLLGTGYQARAHLVAMCEIRPIKHVKVYSRSAEHREQFCREWEPVLEIPIEPVN
;
A
#
# COMPACT_ATOMS: atom_id res chain seq x y z
N MET A 1 -8.93 -21.69 17.37
CA MET A 1 -8.19 -20.60 18.05
C MET A 1 -8.14 -19.43 17.08
N VAL A 2 -8.48 -18.23 17.53
CA VAL A 2 -8.39 -17.02 16.69
C VAL A 2 -6.96 -16.49 16.75
N LEU A 3 -6.36 -16.18 15.60
CA LEU A 3 -5.03 -15.58 15.55
C LEU A 3 -5.13 -14.07 15.78
N ILE A 4 -4.28 -13.51 16.63
CA ILE A 4 -4.18 -12.06 16.83
C ILE A 4 -2.77 -11.65 16.43
N LEU A 5 -2.65 -10.81 15.42
CA LEU A 5 -1.37 -10.36 14.86
C LEU A 5 -1.24 -8.84 15.02
N ASN A 6 -0.14 -8.39 15.58
CA ASN A 6 0.24 -6.98 15.65
C ASN A 6 1.14 -6.59 14.48
N GLN A 7 1.48 -5.30 14.38
CA GLN A 7 2.31 -4.78 13.30
C GLN A 7 3.66 -5.50 13.22
N ASP A 8 4.28 -5.83 14.36
CA ASP A 8 5.58 -6.52 14.40
C ASP A 8 5.50 -7.97 13.92
N ASP A 9 4.34 -8.63 14.08
CA ASP A 9 4.11 -10.01 13.63
C ASP A 9 3.95 -10.11 12.11
N ILE A 10 3.64 -8.99 11.43
CA ILE A 10 3.34 -8.94 9.99
C ILE A 10 4.37 -8.18 9.16
N VAL A 11 5.44 -7.68 9.80
CA VAL A 11 6.61 -7.15 9.09
C VAL A 11 7.45 -8.32 8.59
N ASN A 12 7.82 -8.29 7.30
CA ASN A 12 8.57 -9.33 6.59
C ASN A 12 7.86 -10.70 6.54
N LEU A 13 6.57 -10.78 6.90
CA LEU A 13 5.80 -12.02 6.87
C LEU A 13 5.53 -12.49 5.43
N ILE A 14 5.37 -11.55 4.51
CA ILE A 14 5.25 -11.79 3.07
C ILE A 14 6.17 -10.83 2.32
N SER A 15 6.55 -11.20 1.11
CA SER A 15 7.31 -10.40 0.16
C SER A 15 6.41 -9.53 -0.71
N MET A 16 7.00 -8.54 -1.40
CA MET A 16 6.28 -7.76 -2.43
C MET A 16 5.74 -8.66 -3.54
N LYS A 17 6.52 -9.67 -3.95
CA LYS A 17 6.11 -10.65 -4.96
C LYS A 17 4.82 -11.38 -4.55
N GLU A 18 4.78 -11.93 -3.33
CA GLU A 18 3.59 -12.63 -2.81
C GLU A 18 2.39 -11.68 -2.69
N ALA A 19 2.62 -10.41 -2.31
CA ALA A 19 1.55 -9.41 -2.27
C ALA A 19 0.96 -9.14 -3.66
N ILE A 20 1.80 -9.05 -4.70
CA ILE A 20 1.38 -8.87 -6.10
C ILE A 20 0.62 -10.10 -6.60
N GLU A 21 1.11 -11.31 -6.30
CA GLU A 21 0.45 -12.57 -6.67
C GLU A 21 -0.93 -12.70 -6.00
N ALA A 22 -1.03 -12.36 -4.72
CA ALA A 22 -2.31 -12.34 -3.99
C ALA A 22 -3.28 -11.30 -4.57
N ALA A 23 -2.80 -10.10 -4.91
CA ALA A 23 -3.62 -9.08 -5.54
C ALA A 23 -4.11 -9.50 -6.94
N GLU A 24 -3.24 -10.14 -7.74
CA GLU A 24 -3.58 -10.64 -9.07
C GLU A 24 -4.62 -11.76 -8.99
N ASP A 25 -4.48 -12.66 -8.01
CA ASP A 25 -5.47 -13.70 -7.77
C ASP A 25 -6.82 -13.13 -7.32
N ALA A 26 -6.81 -12.13 -6.43
CA ALA A 26 -8.04 -11.42 -6.05
C ALA A 26 -8.74 -10.79 -7.27
N TYR A 27 -8.01 -10.11 -8.16
CA TYR A 27 -8.59 -9.56 -9.40
C TYR A 27 -9.18 -10.66 -10.31
N ARG A 28 -8.50 -11.82 -10.41
CA ARG A 28 -9.01 -12.96 -11.18
C ARG A 28 -10.31 -13.50 -10.58
N GLN A 29 -10.36 -13.66 -9.27
CA GLN A 29 -11.55 -14.12 -8.56
C GLN A 29 -12.70 -13.12 -8.70
N CYS A 30 -12.48 -11.82 -8.53
CA CYS A 30 -13.50 -10.79 -8.73
C CYS A 30 -14.02 -10.75 -10.18
N GLY A 31 -13.16 -11.06 -11.17
CA GLY A 31 -13.57 -11.20 -12.56
C GLY A 31 -14.53 -12.37 -12.82
N HIS A 32 -14.42 -13.46 -12.06
CA HIS A 32 -15.34 -14.61 -12.14
C HIS A 32 -16.54 -14.48 -11.20
N TYR A 33 -16.34 -13.85 -10.04
CA TYR A 33 -17.29 -13.75 -8.94
C TYR A 33 -17.39 -12.28 -8.49
N PRO A 34 -18.09 -11.42 -9.24
CA PRO A 34 -18.12 -9.98 -8.99
C PRO A 34 -18.78 -9.59 -7.65
N TYR A 35 -19.52 -10.51 -7.03
CA TYR A 35 -20.15 -10.33 -5.73
C TYR A 35 -19.19 -10.50 -4.54
N LEU A 36 -17.92 -10.86 -4.76
CA LEU A 36 -16.91 -10.94 -3.70
C LEU A 36 -16.48 -9.56 -3.18
N GLU A 37 -16.76 -8.49 -3.93
CA GLU A 37 -16.48 -7.11 -3.53
C GLU A 37 -17.78 -6.42 -3.15
N ALA A 38 -17.82 -5.84 -1.95
CA ALA A 38 -18.91 -4.99 -1.52
C ALA A 38 -18.48 -3.51 -1.61
N PRO A 39 -19.42 -2.58 -1.91
CA PRO A 39 -19.12 -1.16 -1.86
C PRO A 39 -18.49 -0.75 -0.53
N GLU A 40 -17.47 0.10 -0.60
CA GLU A 40 -16.85 0.70 0.59
C GLU A 40 -17.90 1.49 1.38
N ASN A 41 -18.04 1.14 2.67
CA ASN A 41 -18.89 1.88 3.59
C ASN A 41 -18.02 2.79 4.46
N ARG A 42 -18.33 4.09 4.44
CA ARG A 42 -17.65 5.08 5.28
C ARG A 42 -18.61 5.63 6.32
N VAL A 43 -18.28 5.41 7.58
CA VAL A 43 -19.01 5.97 8.72
C VAL A 43 -18.25 7.16 9.25
N TYR A 44 -18.90 8.32 9.33
CA TYR A 44 -18.29 9.56 9.82
C TYR A 44 -18.66 9.82 11.27
N THR A 45 -17.65 10.01 12.12
CA THR A 45 -17.87 10.50 13.49
C THR A 45 -17.95 12.03 13.46
N PRO A 46 -19.05 12.64 13.93
CA PRO A 46 -19.14 14.10 14.04
C PRO A 46 -18.21 14.62 15.15
N GLY A 47 -17.60 15.79 14.93
CA GLY A 47 -16.73 16.42 15.93
C GLY A 47 -16.16 17.76 15.44
N PRO A 48 -15.94 18.74 16.34
CA PRO A 48 -15.55 20.10 15.98
C PRO A 48 -14.13 20.21 15.41
N GLU A 49 -13.19 19.33 15.81
CA GLU A 49 -11.79 19.43 15.38
C GLU A 49 -11.33 18.31 14.44
N LYS A 50 -12.04 17.18 14.42
CA LYS A 50 -11.70 16.00 13.60
C LYS A 50 -12.98 15.29 13.16
N ARG A 51 -13.20 15.20 11.85
CA ARG A 51 -14.10 14.18 11.28
C ARG A 51 -13.25 12.94 11.04
N ALA A 52 -13.29 11.99 11.95
CA ALA A 52 -12.79 10.65 11.66
C ALA A 52 -13.81 9.98 10.74
N TRP A 53 -13.36 9.32 9.69
CA TRP A 53 -14.18 8.32 9.03
C TRP A 53 -13.59 6.94 9.27
N LEU A 54 -14.46 5.99 9.57
CA LEU A 54 -14.14 4.57 9.54
C LEU A 54 -14.53 4.05 8.17
N CYS A 55 -13.55 3.66 7.36
CA CYS A 55 -13.81 2.82 6.19
C CYS A 55 -13.95 1.39 6.69
N ALA A 56 -15.11 0.75 6.49
CA ALA A 56 -15.30 -0.67 6.67
C ALA A 56 -15.50 -1.27 5.28
N ASN A 57 -14.43 -1.81 4.70
CA ASN A 57 -14.44 -2.34 3.34
C ASN A 57 -14.55 -3.86 3.42
N PRO A 58 -15.73 -4.44 3.14
CA PRO A 58 -15.89 -5.89 3.09
C PRO A 58 -15.30 -6.38 1.76
N GLY A 59 -14.49 -7.42 1.83
CA GLY A 59 -13.97 -8.11 0.66
C GLY A 59 -13.91 -9.60 0.93
N ALA A 60 -13.91 -10.39 -0.13
CA ALA A 60 -13.82 -11.83 -0.01
C ALA A 60 -12.92 -12.42 -1.09
N THR A 61 -12.31 -13.54 -0.75
CA THR A 61 -11.77 -14.52 -1.67
C THR A 61 -12.57 -15.80 -1.50
N LEU A 62 -12.28 -16.80 -2.34
CA LEU A 62 -12.85 -18.14 -2.20
C LEU A 62 -12.49 -18.81 -0.86
N GLN A 63 -11.46 -18.35 -0.17
CA GLN A 63 -10.97 -18.96 1.08
C GLN A 63 -11.35 -18.16 2.33
N ALA A 64 -11.41 -16.83 2.22
CA ALA A 64 -11.61 -15.95 3.35
C ALA A 64 -12.51 -14.77 3.01
N VAL A 65 -13.34 -14.37 3.97
CA VAL A 65 -14.10 -13.12 3.95
C VAL A 65 -13.47 -12.20 4.97
N GLY A 66 -13.35 -10.91 4.70
CA GLY A 66 -12.77 -9.99 5.66
C GLY A 66 -13.29 -8.57 5.56
N SER A 67 -12.95 -7.79 6.57
CA SER A 67 -13.21 -6.35 6.58
C SER A 67 -11.93 -5.60 6.91
N TYR A 68 -11.63 -4.58 6.10
CA TYR A 68 -10.61 -3.59 6.39
C TYR A 68 -11.24 -2.40 7.10
N SER A 69 -10.72 -2.07 8.28
CA SER A 69 -11.12 -0.93 9.10
C SER A 69 -10.01 0.10 9.20
N GLN A 70 -10.23 1.33 8.75
CA GLN A 70 -9.26 2.42 8.93
C GLN A 70 -9.94 3.72 9.33
N CYS A 71 -9.34 4.39 10.32
CA CYS A 71 -9.67 5.75 10.68
C CYS A 71 -8.74 6.72 9.96
N ALA A 72 -9.26 7.71 9.24
CA ALA A 72 -8.46 8.83 8.77
C ALA A 72 -9.06 10.17 9.24
N PRO A 73 -8.27 11.04 9.90
CA PRO A 73 -8.73 12.36 10.29
C PRO A 73 -8.87 13.27 9.07
N ARG A 74 -10.03 13.91 8.89
CA ARG A 74 -10.29 14.85 7.79
C ARG A 74 -9.45 16.13 7.83
N THR A 75 -8.79 16.42 8.96
CA THR A 75 -8.18 17.73 9.23
C THR A 75 -6.83 17.58 9.92
N SER A 76 -5.74 17.87 9.19
CA SER A 76 -4.58 18.60 9.73
C SER A 76 -3.79 19.29 8.61
N ALA A 77 -4.48 19.99 7.69
CA ALA A 77 -3.78 20.99 6.91
C ALA A 77 -3.32 22.06 7.90
N THR A 78 -2.08 22.00 8.37
CA THR A 78 -1.49 23.13 9.08
C THR A 78 -1.53 24.30 8.12
N VAL A 79 -2.19 25.37 8.58
CA VAL A 79 -2.58 26.56 7.81
C VAL A 79 -1.36 27.36 7.29
N GLU A 80 -0.13 26.93 7.60
CA GLU A 80 1.11 27.59 7.20
C GLU A 80 1.33 27.64 5.68
N ASN A 81 0.77 26.71 4.90
CA ASN A 81 0.86 26.79 3.44
C ASN A 81 -0.33 26.10 2.75
N PRO A 82 -1.25 26.85 2.09
CA PRO A 82 -2.41 26.27 1.39
C PRO A 82 -2.03 25.32 0.24
N SER A 83 -0.79 25.37 -0.25
CA SER A 83 -0.28 24.43 -1.28
C SER A 83 0.22 23.09 -0.71
N VAL A 84 0.37 22.97 0.62
CA VAL A 84 0.86 21.76 1.29
C VAL A 84 -0.19 21.26 2.29
N ARG A 85 -1.05 20.33 1.85
CA ARG A 85 -1.88 19.56 2.79
C ARG A 85 -1.02 18.55 3.52
N ARG A 86 -0.81 18.74 4.83
CA ARG A 86 -0.39 17.66 5.73
C ARG A 86 -1.63 16.92 6.21
N TRP A 87 -1.55 15.60 6.28
CA TRP A 87 -2.59 14.77 6.88
C TRP A 87 -2.08 14.32 8.24
N ALA A 88 -2.97 14.27 9.23
CA ALA A 88 -2.59 13.78 10.53
C ALA A 88 -2.24 12.29 10.37
N PRO A 89 -1.28 11.78 11.16
CA PRO A 89 -0.92 10.38 11.11
C PRO A 89 -2.17 9.50 11.15
N THR A 90 -2.34 8.69 10.12
CA THR A 90 -3.46 7.75 10.02
C THR A 90 -3.12 6.57 10.91
N PRO A 91 -3.96 6.21 11.91
CA PRO A 91 -3.76 5.02 12.70
C PRO A 91 -3.61 3.77 11.79
N PRO A 92 -2.86 2.76 12.25
CA PRO A 92 -2.77 1.50 11.52
C PRO A 92 -4.16 0.89 11.32
N PRO A 93 -4.43 0.27 10.15
CA PRO A 93 -5.72 -0.35 9.92
C PRO A 93 -5.91 -1.60 10.77
N THR A 94 -7.14 -2.05 10.92
CA THR A 94 -7.50 -3.33 11.54
C THR A 94 -8.20 -4.21 10.51
N TRP A 95 -7.78 -5.46 10.41
CA TRP A 95 -8.40 -6.46 9.57
C TRP A 95 -9.05 -7.51 10.44
N VAL A 96 -10.29 -7.88 10.12
CA VAL A 96 -10.95 -9.05 10.70
C VAL A 96 -11.20 -10.03 9.57
N VAL A 97 -10.69 -11.23 9.71
CA VAL A 97 -10.71 -12.27 8.68
C VAL A 97 -11.52 -13.46 9.18
N TYR A 98 -12.44 -13.92 8.36
CA TYR A 98 -13.35 -15.04 8.58
C TYR A 98 -13.09 -16.12 7.53
N SER A 99 -13.31 -17.38 7.91
CA SER A 99 -13.37 -18.49 6.96
C SER A 99 -14.59 -18.30 6.05
N ALA A 100 -14.39 -18.34 4.73
CA ALA A 100 -15.50 -18.25 3.77
C ALA A 100 -16.46 -19.45 3.86
N GLU A 101 -15.98 -20.60 4.34
CA GLU A 101 -16.77 -21.83 4.47
C GLU A 101 -17.58 -21.88 5.76
N THR A 102 -17.01 -21.44 6.88
CA THR A 102 -17.58 -21.69 8.23
C THR A 102 -17.98 -20.44 8.99
N ALA A 103 -17.70 -19.25 8.46
CA ALA A 103 -17.85 -17.95 9.13
C ALA A 103 -17.07 -17.83 10.47
N LYS A 104 -16.22 -18.81 10.82
CA LYS A 104 -15.35 -18.72 11.99
C LYS A 104 -14.32 -17.62 11.79
N ILE A 105 -14.08 -16.82 12.83
CA ILE A 105 -12.98 -15.84 12.82
C ILE A 105 -11.67 -16.62 12.74
N LEU A 106 -10.87 -16.31 11.72
CA LEU A 106 -9.53 -16.83 11.51
C LEU A 106 -8.49 -15.95 12.19
N ALA A 107 -8.56 -14.63 11.93
CA ALA A 107 -7.57 -13.70 12.43
C ALA A 107 -8.14 -12.30 12.69
N VAL A 108 -7.54 -11.60 13.65
CA VAL A 108 -7.60 -10.15 13.81
C VAL A 108 -6.19 -9.61 13.64
N ILE A 109 -5.99 -8.74 12.66
CA ILE A 109 -4.67 -8.22 12.28
C ILE A 109 -4.65 -6.71 12.48
N PHE A 110 -3.69 -6.22 13.27
CA PHE A 110 -3.45 -4.80 13.47
C PHE A 110 -2.25 -4.36 12.63
N GLY A 111 -2.45 -3.32 11.83
CA GLY A 111 -1.44 -2.79 10.93
C GLY A 111 -1.61 -3.25 9.50
N GLN A 112 -0.56 -3.08 8.72
CA GLN A 112 -0.53 -3.44 7.31
C GLN A 112 0.72 -4.27 7.01
N PRO A 113 0.67 -5.18 6.03
CA PRO A 113 1.83 -5.94 5.63
C PRO A 113 2.93 -4.99 5.12
N MET A 114 4.12 -5.16 5.65
CA MET A 114 5.29 -4.38 5.30
C MET A 114 6.48 -5.32 5.11
N ALA A 115 7.40 -4.99 4.21
CA ALA A 115 8.64 -5.74 4.11
C ALA A 115 9.84 -4.83 3.80
N GLN A 116 10.99 -5.26 4.29
CA GLN A 116 12.29 -4.72 3.93
C GLN A 116 12.71 -5.30 2.59
N VAL A 117 13.25 -4.45 1.72
CA VAL A 117 13.72 -4.86 0.39
C VAL A 117 15.16 -5.39 0.47
N LYS A 118 15.94 -4.78 1.36
CA LYS A 118 17.30 -5.16 1.71
C LYS A 118 17.42 -5.17 3.23
N GLU A 119 18.27 -6.03 3.78
CA GLU A 119 18.51 -6.05 5.23
C GLU A 119 18.92 -4.66 5.74
N GLY A 120 18.31 -4.22 6.85
CA GLY A 120 18.53 -2.88 7.40
C GLY A 120 17.86 -1.73 6.65
N SER A 121 17.25 -1.98 5.47
CA SER A 121 16.47 -0.96 4.76
C SER A 121 15.15 -0.66 5.49
N ARG A 122 14.57 0.49 5.19
CA ARG A 122 13.27 0.86 5.73
C ARG A 122 12.17 -0.03 5.15
N PRO A 123 11.30 -0.64 5.98
CA PRO A 123 10.17 -1.40 5.45
C PRO A 123 9.24 -0.54 4.61
N VAL A 124 8.77 -1.08 3.50
CA VAL A 124 7.73 -0.47 2.65
C VAL A 124 6.40 -1.17 2.89
N ALA A 125 5.30 -0.43 2.76
CA ALA A 125 3.99 -1.07 2.66
C ALA A 125 3.96 -1.98 1.46
N LEU A 126 3.48 -3.20 1.67
CA LEU A 126 3.08 -4.11 0.60
C LEU A 126 1.61 -3.93 0.23
N GLY A 127 0.98 -2.89 0.81
CA GLY A 127 -0.45 -2.64 0.72
C GLY A 127 -0.99 -2.63 -0.71
N THR A 128 -2.31 -2.83 -0.79
CA THR A 128 -3.07 -3.02 -2.03
C THR A 128 -2.73 -2.01 -3.11
N ALA A 129 -2.52 -0.73 -2.80
CA ALA A 129 -2.23 0.28 -3.83
C ALA A 129 -1.01 -0.06 -4.72
N ALA A 130 0.12 -0.45 -4.14
CA ALA A 130 1.32 -0.76 -4.92
C ALA A 130 1.22 -2.13 -5.60
N ALA A 131 0.74 -3.14 -4.88
CA ALA A 131 0.54 -4.48 -5.42
C ALA A 131 -0.48 -4.47 -6.58
N SER A 132 -1.64 -3.84 -6.39
CA SER A 132 -2.67 -3.67 -7.43
C SER A 132 -2.16 -2.86 -8.62
N SER A 133 -1.41 -1.78 -8.39
CA SER A 133 -0.81 -1.01 -9.48
C SER A 133 0.19 -1.85 -10.27
N ALA A 134 0.96 -2.71 -9.60
CA ALA A 134 1.86 -3.65 -10.26
C ALA A 134 1.09 -4.68 -11.09
N VAL A 135 -0.05 -5.20 -10.63
CA VAL A 135 -0.91 -6.04 -11.48
C VAL A 135 -1.33 -5.31 -12.75
N GLY A 136 -1.86 -4.09 -12.62
CA GLY A 136 -2.25 -3.28 -13.79
C GLY A 136 -1.09 -3.04 -14.75
N ILE A 137 0.08 -2.65 -14.23
CA ILE A 137 1.29 -2.38 -15.03
C ILE A 137 1.84 -3.67 -15.65
N LYS A 138 1.75 -4.81 -14.95
CA LYS A 138 2.16 -6.11 -15.46
C LYS A 138 1.43 -6.47 -16.76
N HIS A 139 0.16 -6.11 -16.87
CA HIS A 139 -0.67 -6.38 -18.04
C HIS A 139 -0.63 -5.26 -19.10
N LEU A 140 -0.45 -4.00 -18.70
CA LEU A 140 -0.59 -2.86 -19.61
C LEU A 140 0.74 -2.28 -20.13
N ALA A 141 1.82 -2.38 -19.35
CA ALA A 141 3.11 -1.83 -19.73
C ALA A 141 3.94 -2.83 -20.54
N ARG A 142 4.81 -2.30 -21.41
CA ARG A 142 5.80 -3.08 -22.18
C ARG A 142 6.58 -4.01 -21.24
N GLN A 143 6.73 -5.28 -21.63
CA GLN A 143 7.46 -6.28 -20.84
C GLN A 143 8.94 -5.90 -20.63
N ASN A 144 9.53 -5.25 -21.64
CA ASN A 144 10.92 -4.78 -21.62
C ASN A 144 11.09 -3.33 -21.16
N ALA A 145 10.12 -2.77 -20.41
CA ALA A 145 10.28 -1.45 -19.82
C ALA A 145 11.46 -1.45 -18.84
N THR A 146 12.47 -0.62 -19.11
CA THR A 146 13.70 -0.51 -18.31
C THR A 146 13.84 0.83 -17.59
N ARG A 147 12.92 1.77 -17.80
CA ARG A 147 12.95 3.10 -17.20
C ARG A 147 11.63 3.37 -16.48
N LEU A 148 11.72 3.88 -15.26
CA LEU A 148 10.57 4.27 -14.45
C LEU A 148 10.59 5.78 -14.20
N GLY A 149 9.47 6.45 -14.46
CA GLY A 149 9.21 7.80 -13.98
C GLY A 149 8.36 7.73 -12.73
N LEU A 150 8.81 8.35 -11.64
CA LEU A 150 8.11 8.37 -10.36
C LEU A 150 7.74 9.80 -9.98
N LEU A 151 6.43 10.06 -9.87
CA LEU A 151 5.88 11.35 -9.46
C LEU A 151 5.47 11.28 -7.99
N GLY A 152 6.27 11.93 -7.14
CA GLY A 152 6.11 11.93 -5.69
C GLY A 152 7.19 11.12 -4.97
N THR A 153 7.42 11.49 -3.72
CA THR A 153 8.49 10.96 -2.84
C THR A 153 7.94 10.54 -1.48
N GLY A 154 6.62 10.32 -1.41
CA GLY A 154 5.89 10.02 -0.20
C GLY A 154 5.87 8.54 0.16
N TYR A 155 4.99 8.18 1.09
CA TYR A 155 4.81 6.81 1.58
C TYR A 155 4.55 5.79 0.44
N GLN A 156 3.60 6.11 -0.44
CA GLN A 156 3.22 5.23 -1.56
C GLN A 156 4.30 5.13 -2.64
N ALA A 157 5.07 6.19 -2.87
CA ALA A 157 6.10 6.23 -3.92
C ALA A 157 7.17 5.13 -3.71
N ARG A 158 7.53 4.88 -2.44
CA ARG A 158 8.48 3.84 -2.06
C ARG A 158 7.96 2.44 -2.37
N ALA A 159 6.72 2.15 -1.97
CA ALA A 159 6.06 0.88 -2.26
C ALA A 159 5.92 0.64 -3.77
N HIS A 160 5.54 1.68 -4.54
CA HIS A 160 5.43 1.57 -6.00
C HIS A 160 6.78 1.34 -6.66
N LEU A 161 7.83 2.05 -6.24
CA LEU A 161 9.19 1.84 -6.75
C LEU A 161 9.59 0.36 -6.62
N VAL A 162 9.43 -0.21 -5.42
CA VAL A 162 9.74 -1.62 -5.13
C VAL A 162 8.88 -2.55 -5.98
N ALA A 163 7.57 -2.33 -6.02
CA ALA A 163 6.65 -3.16 -6.78
C ALA A 163 6.95 -3.14 -8.30
N MET A 164 7.32 -1.98 -8.85
CA MET A 164 7.69 -1.87 -10.27
C MET A 164 9.01 -2.57 -10.59
N CYS A 165 10.00 -2.50 -9.70
CA CYS A 165 11.25 -3.24 -9.84
C CYS A 165 11.05 -4.76 -9.74
N GLU A 166 10.04 -5.22 -9.00
CA GLU A 166 9.68 -6.65 -8.91
C GLU A 166 9.13 -7.18 -10.25
N ILE A 167 8.32 -6.39 -10.96
CA ILE A 167 7.60 -6.86 -12.15
C ILE A 167 8.26 -6.51 -13.49
N ARG A 168 9.29 -5.65 -13.48
CA ARG A 168 9.95 -5.17 -14.70
C ARG A 168 11.46 -5.07 -14.50
N PRO A 169 12.27 -5.23 -15.58
CA PRO A 169 13.72 -5.10 -15.52
C PRO A 169 14.13 -3.61 -15.49
N ILE A 170 13.67 -2.86 -14.49
CA ILE A 170 13.97 -1.45 -14.33
C ILE A 170 15.47 -1.29 -14.07
N LYS A 171 16.11 -0.46 -14.89
CA LYS A 171 17.55 -0.13 -14.83
C LYS A 171 17.80 1.32 -14.48
N HIS A 172 16.78 2.17 -14.49
CA HIS A 172 16.92 3.61 -14.24
C HIS A 172 15.60 4.21 -13.78
N VAL A 173 15.65 5.05 -12.75
CA VAL A 173 14.48 5.72 -12.20
C VAL A 173 14.67 7.23 -12.22
N LYS A 174 13.69 7.96 -12.73
CA LYS A 174 13.62 9.43 -12.65
C LYS A 174 12.55 9.82 -11.64
N VAL A 175 12.92 10.63 -10.66
CA VAL A 175 12.04 11.02 -9.55
C VAL A 175 11.75 12.51 -9.59
N TYR A 176 10.47 12.87 -9.64
CA TYR A 176 10.03 14.25 -9.50
C TYR A 176 9.20 14.41 -8.23
N SER A 177 9.42 15.50 -7.51
CA SER A 177 8.52 15.97 -6.46
C SER A 177 8.66 17.47 -6.32
N ARG A 178 7.61 18.15 -5.82
CA ARG A 178 7.60 19.61 -5.63
C ARG A 178 8.76 20.11 -4.78
N SER A 179 9.19 19.35 -3.77
CA SER A 179 10.36 19.67 -2.95
C SER A 179 11.60 19.03 -3.54
N ALA A 180 12.62 19.85 -3.84
CA ALA A 180 13.94 19.40 -4.28
C ALA A 180 14.61 18.54 -3.22
N GLU A 181 14.64 19.04 -1.99
CA GLU A 181 15.15 18.34 -0.83
C GLU A 181 14.54 16.94 -0.67
N HIS A 182 13.21 16.81 -0.79
CA HIS A 182 12.56 15.51 -0.65
C HIS A 182 12.90 14.53 -1.78
N ARG A 183 13.03 14.99 -3.04
CA ARG A 183 13.39 14.09 -4.15
C ARG A 183 14.85 13.69 -4.10
N GLU A 184 15.75 14.59 -3.73
CA GLU A 184 17.15 14.27 -3.52
C GLU A 184 17.34 13.28 -2.36
N GLN A 185 16.65 13.50 -1.24
CA GLN A 185 16.70 12.58 -0.11
C GLN A 185 16.14 11.20 -0.46
N PHE A 186 15.04 11.15 -1.22
CA PHE A 186 14.48 9.89 -1.70
C PHE A 186 15.49 9.12 -2.57
N CYS A 187 16.18 9.79 -3.50
CA CYS A 187 17.18 9.16 -4.36
C CYS A 187 18.34 8.58 -3.52
N ARG A 188 18.89 9.37 -2.58
CA ARG A 188 19.94 8.92 -1.65
C ARG A 188 19.52 7.72 -0.79
N GLU A 189 18.25 7.68 -0.37
CA GLU A 189 17.70 6.59 0.45
C GLU A 189 17.56 5.28 -0.36
N TRP A 190 17.08 5.36 -1.60
CA TRP A 190 16.62 4.17 -2.35
C TRP A 190 17.60 3.62 -3.37
N GLU A 191 18.53 4.44 -3.89
CA GLU A 191 19.54 3.97 -4.84
C GLU A 191 20.43 2.85 -4.26
N PRO A 192 20.96 2.94 -3.02
CA PRO A 192 21.76 1.85 -2.43
C PRO A 192 20.95 0.60 -2.05
N VAL A 193 19.63 0.74 -1.91
CA VAL A 193 18.71 -0.35 -1.54
C VAL A 193 18.40 -1.22 -2.76
N LEU A 194 18.14 -0.59 -3.91
CA LEU A 194 17.76 -1.26 -5.14
C LEU A 194 18.93 -1.49 -6.10
N GLU A 195 20.07 -0.86 -5.84
CA GLU A 195 21.31 -0.99 -6.64
C GLU A 195 21.08 -0.65 -8.13
N ILE A 196 20.21 0.33 -8.37
CA ILE A 196 19.92 0.91 -9.69
C ILE A 196 20.00 2.44 -9.61
N PRO A 197 20.44 3.14 -10.67
CA PRO A 197 20.43 4.60 -10.71
C PRO A 197 19.04 5.21 -10.44
N ILE A 198 18.96 6.11 -9.45
CA ILE A 198 17.74 6.87 -9.13
C ILE A 198 18.09 8.35 -9.10
N GLU A 199 17.65 9.10 -10.11
CA GLU A 199 18.01 10.52 -10.24
C GLU A 199 16.81 11.46 -10.00
N PRO A 200 17.02 12.57 -9.26
CA PRO A 200 16.01 13.61 -9.16
C PRO A 200 15.95 14.42 -10.47
N VAL A 201 14.75 14.77 -10.92
CA VAL A 201 14.53 15.62 -12.10
C VAL A 201 13.74 16.88 -11.75
N ASN A 202 13.87 17.92 -12.59
CA ASN A 202 13.23 19.22 -12.44
C ASN A 202 11.93 19.33 -13.24
#